data_AF-A0A268BTY3-F1
#
_entry.id   AF-A0A268BTY3-F1
#
_cell.length_a   1.000
_cell.length_b   1.000
_cell.length_c   1.000
_cell.angle_alpha   90.00
_cell.angle_beta   90.00
_cell.angle_gamma   90.00
#
_symmetry.space_group_name_H-M   'P 1'
#
loop_
_entity.id
_entity.type
_entity.pdbx_description
1 polymer ?
#
loop_
_entity_poly.entity_id
_entity_poly.type
_entity_poly.pdbx_seq_one_letter_code
_entity_poly.pdbx_strand_id
1 'polypeptide(L)'
;MDLLKKKVYCSKCKIETNHIILLTHEEKSEGLDDFQWYEHKHIVRCAGCDTTAFVKEYGDEDMWSYNEKGVRQWDPPEYNIFPPKPVIEVSSFSLKSTNYKNVPHVIG
;
A
#
# COMPACT_ATOMS: atom_id res chain seq x y z
N MET A 1 -13.75 -0.25 -17.18
CA MET A 1 -12.65 -0.77 -16.35
C MET A 1 -12.53 0.17 -15.18
N ASP A 2 -12.76 -0.34 -13.98
CA ASP A 2 -12.81 0.50 -12.78
C ASP A 2 -11.40 0.75 -12.26
N LEU A 3 -11.14 1.96 -11.78
CA LEU A 3 -9.87 2.34 -11.17
C LEU A 3 -10.01 2.33 -9.66
N LEU A 4 -8.94 1.93 -8.97
CA LEU A 4 -8.84 2.12 -7.53
C LEU A 4 -8.89 3.63 -7.23
N LYS A 5 -9.73 4.05 -6.28
CA LYS A 5 -9.94 5.47 -5.95
C LYS A 5 -8.66 6.14 -5.45
N LYS A 6 -7.83 5.41 -4.71
CA LYS A 6 -6.53 5.87 -4.18
C LYS A 6 -5.39 5.31 -5.03
N LYS A 7 -4.37 6.13 -5.29
CA LYS A 7 -3.09 5.65 -5.85
C LYS A 7 -2.38 4.81 -4.79
N VAL A 8 -1.96 3.62 -5.16
CA VAL A 8 -1.25 2.69 -4.27
C VAL A 8 0.12 2.35 -4.83
N TYR A 9 1.02 1.89 -3.96
CA TYR A 9 2.39 1.56 -4.34
C TYR A 9 2.45 0.40 -5.34
N CYS A 10 3.23 0.55 -6.41
CA CYS A 10 3.55 -0.55 -7.31
C CYS A 10 4.97 -1.07 -7.03
N SER A 11 5.10 -2.37 -6.76
CA SER A 11 6.40 -3.02 -6.48
C SER A 11 7.39 -2.94 -7.65
N LYS A 12 6.90 -2.94 -8.89
CA LYS A 12 7.74 -2.84 -10.10
C LYS A 12 8.11 -1.40 -10.44
N CYS A 13 7.15 -0.46 -10.38
CA CYS A 13 7.43 0.95 -10.66
C CYS A 13 8.14 1.67 -9.50
N LYS A 14 8.03 1.13 -8.28
CA LYS A 14 8.54 1.72 -7.03
C LYS A 14 7.97 3.11 -6.70
N ILE A 15 6.79 3.42 -7.23
CA ILE A 15 6.06 4.68 -7.00
C ILE A 15 4.58 4.36 -6.71
N GLU A 16 3.86 5.34 -6.15
CA GLU A 16 2.41 5.30 -6.07
C GLU A 16 1.81 5.62 -7.43
N THR A 17 0.90 4.77 -7.89
CA THR A 17 0.32 4.88 -9.23
C THR A 17 -1.12 4.38 -9.28
N ASN A 18 -1.79 4.68 -10.38
CA ASN A 18 -3.14 4.21 -10.64
C ASN A 18 -3.12 2.71 -10.92
N HIS A 19 -4.10 2.00 -10.39
CA HIS A 19 -4.30 0.58 -10.62
C HIS A 19 -5.73 0.33 -11.10
N ILE A 20 -5.86 -0.49 -12.13
CA ILE A 20 -7.12 -0.96 -12.69
C ILE A 20 -7.59 -2.15 -11.85
N ILE A 21 -8.83 -2.13 -11.39
CA ILE A 21 -9.46 -3.25 -10.68
C ILE A 21 -9.81 -4.31 -11.71
N LEU A 22 -9.30 -5.53 -11.50
CA LEU A 22 -9.62 -6.71 -12.31
C LEU A 22 -10.77 -7.52 -11.69
N LEU A 23 -10.77 -7.62 -10.36
CA LEU A 23 -11.79 -8.33 -9.59
C LEU A 23 -11.91 -7.71 -8.20
N THR A 24 -13.13 -7.74 -7.65
CA THR A 24 -13.42 -7.36 -6.27
C THR A 24 -14.20 -8.48 -5.59
N HIS A 25 -13.80 -8.85 -4.39
CA HIS A 25 -14.62 -9.58 -3.45
C HIS A 25 -15.03 -8.65 -2.30
N GLU A 26 -16.30 -8.65 -1.91
CA GLU A 26 -16.85 -7.78 -0.87
C GLU A 26 -17.31 -8.62 0.33
N GLU A 27 -16.91 -8.18 1.52
CA GLU A 27 -17.42 -8.59 2.81
C GLU A 27 -17.91 -7.33 3.56
N LYS A 28 -18.99 -7.45 4.33
CA LYS A 28 -19.56 -6.33 5.08
C LYS A 28 -20.42 -6.82 6.23
N SER A 29 -20.70 -5.95 7.18
CA SER A 29 -21.71 -6.15 8.22
C SER A 29 -23.11 -6.36 7.62
N GLU A 30 -23.97 -7.01 8.39
CA GLU A 30 -25.40 -7.08 8.13
C GLU A 30 -26.11 -5.82 8.64
N GLY A 31 -27.29 -5.53 8.08
CA GLY A 31 -28.00 -4.26 8.37
C GLY A 31 -28.53 -4.13 9.80
N LEU A 32 -28.52 -5.20 10.59
CA LEU A 32 -28.93 -5.19 12.01
C LEU A 32 -27.75 -5.29 12.97
N ASP A 33 -26.52 -5.34 12.46
CA ASP A 33 -25.33 -5.40 13.31
C ASP A 33 -25.13 -4.07 14.03
N ASP A 34 -24.72 -4.14 15.29
CA ASP A 34 -24.45 -2.97 16.14
C ASP A 34 -23.28 -2.10 15.63
N PHE A 35 -22.47 -2.64 14.71
CA PHE A 35 -21.32 -1.96 14.13
C PHE A 35 -21.29 -2.18 12.62
N GLN A 36 -21.33 -1.09 11.84
CA GLN A 36 -21.33 -1.15 10.40
C GLN A 36 -19.93 -1.01 9.79
N TRP A 37 -19.56 -1.96 8.93
CA TRP A 37 -18.25 -1.99 8.26
C TRP A 37 -18.32 -2.66 6.89
N TYR A 38 -17.33 -2.40 6.04
CA TYR A 38 -17.11 -3.09 4.78
C TYR A 38 -15.62 -3.33 4.52
N GLU A 39 -15.33 -4.41 3.80
CA GLU A 39 -14.01 -4.75 3.31
C GLU A 39 -14.11 -5.20 1.84
N HIS A 40 -13.35 -4.55 0.98
CA HIS A 40 -13.18 -4.94 -0.42
C HIS A 40 -11.78 -5.49 -0.66
N LYS A 41 -11.72 -6.71 -1.19
CA LYS A 41 -10.50 -7.43 -1.56
C LYS A 41 -10.34 -7.39 -3.08
N HIS A 42 -9.45 -6.53 -3.56
CA HIS A 42 -9.24 -6.30 -4.99
C HIS A 42 -8.01 -7.04 -5.53
N ILE A 43 -8.18 -7.68 -6.69
CA ILE A 43 -7.05 -7.99 -7.58
C ILE A 43 -6.92 -6.82 -8.54
N VAL A 44 -5.74 -6.19 -8.56
CA VAL A 44 -5.51 -4.97 -9.34
C VAL A 44 -4.32 -5.10 -10.28
N ARG A 45 -4.34 -4.35 -11.38
CA ARG A 45 -3.26 -4.26 -12.36
C ARG A 45 -2.75 -2.83 -12.45
N CYS A 46 -1.45 -2.63 -12.27
CA CYS A 46 -0.80 -1.33 -12.41
C CYS A 46 -0.99 -0.77 -13.82
N ALA A 47 -1.52 0.44 -13.94
CA ALA A 47 -1.80 1.08 -15.23
C ALA A 47 -0.53 1.53 -16.00
N GLY A 48 0.65 1.46 -15.37
CA GLY A 48 1.92 1.87 -15.98
C GLY A 48 2.86 0.74 -16.38
N CYS A 49 2.74 -0.45 -15.78
CA CYS A 49 3.69 -1.56 -16.03
C CYS A 49 3.06 -2.95 -16.02
N ASP A 50 1.73 -3.02 -15.94
CA ASP A 50 0.89 -4.22 -15.93
C ASP A 50 1.14 -5.23 -14.81
N THR A 51 1.95 -4.87 -13.81
CA THR A 51 2.14 -5.69 -12.60
C THR A 51 0.82 -5.89 -11.88
N THR A 52 0.50 -7.14 -11.55
CA THR A 52 -0.68 -7.48 -10.74
C THR A 52 -0.32 -7.39 -9.25
N ALA A 53 -1.26 -6.92 -8.44
CA ALA A 53 -1.13 -6.84 -6.99
C ALA A 53 -2.48 -7.09 -6.30
N PHE A 54 -2.45 -7.26 -4.99
CA PHE A 54 -3.66 -7.41 -4.17
C PHE A 54 -3.84 -6.19 -3.27
N VAL A 55 -5.06 -5.66 -3.17
CA VAL A 55 -5.40 -4.50 -2.33
C VAL A 55 -6.58 -4.83 -1.45
N LYS A 56 -6.47 -4.49 -0.16
CA LYS A 56 -7.58 -4.48 0.79
C LYS A 56 -8.01 -3.03 1.02
N GLU A 57 -9.26 -2.71 0.72
CA GLU A 57 -9.94 -1.45 1.04
C GLU A 57 -10.88 -1.72 2.22
N TYR A 58 -10.75 -0.98 3.32
CA TYR A 58 -11.57 -1.17 4.52
C TYR A 58 -12.18 0.16 4.98
N GLY A 59 -13.45 0.13 5.38
CA GLY A 59 -14.13 1.26 5.98
C GLY A 59 -15.16 0.85 7.02
N ASP A 60 -15.37 1.71 8.02
CA ASP A 60 -16.39 1.52 9.05
C ASP A 60 -17.08 2.83 9.46
N GLU A 61 -18.10 2.71 10.30
CA GLU A 61 -18.94 3.82 10.77
C GLU A 61 -18.24 4.84 11.68
N ASP A 62 -17.04 4.52 12.16
CA ASP A 62 -16.22 5.37 13.02
C ASP A 62 -15.07 6.06 12.26
N MET A 63 -14.87 5.75 10.98
CA MET A 63 -13.89 6.42 10.11
C MET A 63 -14.36 7.82 9.66
N TRP A 64 -14.50 8.75 10.60
CA TRP A 64 -14.85 10.14 10.33
C TRP A 64 -14.10 11.10 11.25
N SER A 65 -13.90 12.32 10.76
CA SER A 65 -13.22 13.40 11.47
C SER A 65 -14.00 14.72 11.41
N TYR A 66 -13.66 15.69 12.25
CA TYR A 66 -14.11 17.07 12.10
C TYR A 66 -13.08 17.87 11.30
N ASN A 67 -13.52 18.60 10.27
CA ASN A 67 -12.65 19.52 9.55
C ASN A 67 -12.37 20.80 10.36
N GLU A 68 -11.53 21.68 9.82
CA GLU A 68 -11.16 22.97 10.46
C GLU A 68 -12.35 23.89 10.78
N LYS A 69 -13.51 23.66 10.15
CA LYS A 69 -14.76 24.41 10.38
C LYS A 69 -15.70 23.72 11.38
N GLY A 70 -15.26 22.62 12.01
CA GLY A 70 -16.07 21.84 12.95
C GLY A 70 -17.18 21.01 12.28
N VAL A 71 -17.10 20.78 10.97
CA VAL A 71 -18.08 19.97 10.23
C VAL A 71 -17.58 18.53 10.14
N ARG A 72 -18.45 17.55 10.48
CA ARG A 72 -18.17 16.12 10.35
C ARG A 72 -17.97 15.76 8.87
N GLN A 73 -16.88 15.06 8.58
CA GLN A 73 -16.54 14.51 7.27
C GLN A 73 -16.13 13.04 7.40
N TRP A 74 -16.51 12.22 6.43
CA TRP A 74 -16.03 10.84 6.36
C TRP A 74 -14.58 10.80 5.89
N ASP A 75 -13.76 10.05 6.60
CA ASP A 75 -12.37 9.84 6.21
C ASP A 75 -12.30 8.83 5.06
N PRO A 76 -11.27 8.91 4.19
CA PRO A 76 -11.05 7.90 3.17
C PRO A 76 -10.85 6.51 3.80
N PRO A 77 -11.30 5.43 3.14
CA PRO A 77 -11.06 4.09 3.63
C PRO A 77 -9.56 3.77 3.72
N GLU A 78 -9.24 2.80 4.55
CA GLU A 78 -7.88 2.29 4.69
C GLU A 78 -7.53 1.43 3.47
N TYR A 79 -6.35 1.65 2.88
CA TYR A 79 -5.85 0.88 1.74
C TYR A 79 -4.55 0.16 2.10
N ASN A 80 -4.59 -1.17 2.10
CA ASN A 80 -3.44 -2.04 2.31
C ASN A 80 -3.07 -2.77 1.01
N ILE A 81 -1.86 -2.53 0.51
CA ILE A 81 -1.34 -3.11 -0.75
C ILE A 81 -0.37 -4.26 -0.45
N PHE A 82 -0.48 -5.34 -1.22
CA PHE A 82 0.38 -6.51 -1.14
C PHE A 82 1.04 -6.80 -2.49
N PRO A 83 2.39 -6.87 -2.54
CA PRO A 83 3.32 -6.72 -1.42
C PRO A 83 3.39 -5.27 -0.88
N PRO A 84 3.65 -5.08 0.43
CA PRO A 84 3.77 -3.76 1.02
C PRO A 84 5.00 -3.01 0.49
N LYS A 85 4.96 -1.69 0.57
CA LYS A 85 6.14 -0.86 0.29
C LYS A 85 7.28 -1.25 1.23
N PRO A 86 8.50 -1.50 0.73
CA PRO A 86 9.63 -1.82 1.60
C PRO A 86 9.89 -0.68 2.58
N VAL A 87 9.95 -0.99 3.88
CA VAL A 87 10.44 -0.05 4.88
C VAL A 87 11.96 -0.06 4.79
N ILE A 88 12.53 0.96 4.13
CA ILE A 88 13.98 1.15 4.15
C ILE A 88 14.29 1.80 5.51
N GLU A 89 14.57 0.98 6.51
CA GLU A 89 15.22 1.50 7.71
C GLU A 89 16.61 1.99 7.30
N VAL A 90 16.77 3.30 7.24
CA VAL A 90 18.09 3.93 7.07
C VAL A 90 18.83 3.79 8.40
N SER A 91 19.08 2.57 8.85
CA SER A 91 20.15 2.32 9.81
C SER A 91 21.42 2.78 9.12
N SER A 92 22.08 3.77 9.70
CA SER A 92 23.35 4.33 9.25
C SER A 92 24.47 3.28 9.32
N PHE A 93 24.40 2.23 8.51
CA PHE A 93 25.53 1.36 8.25
C PHE A 93 26.51 2.15 7.38
N SER A 94 27.37 2.91 8.05
CA SER A 94 28.65 3.27 7.49
C SER A 94 29.39 1.96 7.24
N LEU A 95 29.37 1.49 5.98
CA LEU A 95 30.33 0.52 5.49
C LEU A 95 31.70 1.20 5.61
N LYS A 96 32.34 1.07 6.77
CA LYS A 96 33.75 1.41 6.91
C LYS A 96 34.50 0.45 5.99
N SER A 97 34.99 0.96 4.87
CA SER A 97 35.90 0.20 4.01
C SER A 97 37.11 -0.16 4.85
N THR A 98 37.17 -1.41 5.32
CA THR A 98 38.32 -1.88 6.06
C THR A 98 39.32 -2.34 5.01
N ASN A 99 40.34 -1.53 4.73
CA ASN A 99 41.43 -1.95 3.86
C ASN A 99 42.25 -3.00 4.60
N TYR A 100 42.08 -4.27 4.25
CA TYR A 100 42.88 -5.36 4.79
C TYR A 100 44.28 -5.31 4.16
N LYS A 101 45.33 -5.18 4.97
CA LYS A 101 46.72 -5.06 4.49
C LYS A 101 47.23 -6.32 3.75
N ASN A 102 46.55 -7.44 3.90
CA ASN A 102 46.98 -8.75 3.38
C ASN A 102 46.04 -9.29 2.30
N VAL A 103 45.29 -8.44 1.59
CA VAL A 103 44.54 -8.91 0.41
C VAL A 103 45.58 -9.43 -0.60
N PRO A 104 45.56 -10.72 -0.96
CA PRO A 104 46.49 -11.25 -1.94
C PRO A 104 46.31 -10.49 -3.24
N HIS A 105 47.40 -10.01 -3.84
CA HIS A 105 47.32 -9.54 -5.20
C HIS A 105 46.95 -10.72 -6.10
N VAL A 106 45.84 -10.57 -6.82
CA VAL A 106 45.47 -11.49 -7.88
C VAL A 106 46.51 -11.29 -8.98
N ILE A 107 47.43 -12.24 -9.13
CA ILE A 107 48.41 -12.23 -10.21
C ILE A 107 47.67 -12.77 -11.44
N GLY A 108 47.45 -11.90 -12.42
CA GLY A 108 46.98 -12.26 -13.76
C GLY A 108 48.14 -12.68 -14.66
#